data_AF-A0A966FBH9-F1
#
_entry.id   AF-A0A966FBH9-F1
#
_cell.length_a   1.000
_cell.length_b   1.000
_cell.length_c   1.000
_cell.angle_alpha   90.00
_cell.angle_beta   90.00
_cell.angle_gamma   90.00
#
_symmetry.space_group_name_H-M   'P 1'
#
loop_
_entity.id
_entity.type
_entity.pdbx_description
1 polymer ?
#
loop_
_entity_poly.entity_id
_entity_poly.type
_entity_poly.pdbx_seq_one_letter_code
_entity_poly.pdbx_strand_id
1 'polypeptide(L)'
;MKFETQAIHAGQHSDPATGAVMTPIYQTSTYKQDGVGKQRGYEYSRTGNPTRAALEACIAVLEGGQSGLAFASGMAATDTVLRLLAPGDHVLAGNDIYGGTFRLFDKEYRRYGLEFSYVDTTDTAQVEAGLRANTRMVWLETPTNPLLNVSDIQSVAGIVHAHNADTLLVVDNTFA
;
A
#
# COMPACT_ATOMS: atom_id res chain seq x y z
N MET A 1 10.27 21.26 3.05
CA MET A 1 8.94 21.88 3.22
C MET A 1 8.29 21.19 4.42
N LYS A 2 7.48 21.87 5.24
CA LYS A 2 6.85 21.24 6.43
C LYS A 2 5.67 20.36 6.01
N PHE A 3 5.30 19.37 6.84
CA PHE A 3 4.20 18.42 6.56
C PHE A 3 2.88 19.15 6.23
N GLU A 4 2.51 20.15 7.03
CA GLU A 4 1.25 20.89 6.86
C GLU A 4 1.23 21.67 5.54
N THR A 5 2.39 22.12 5.08
CA THR A 5 2.52 22.76 3.76
C THR A 5 2.41 21.73 2.65
N GLN A 6 3.01 20.55 2.80
CA GLN A 6 2.89 19.47 1.82
C GLN A 6 1.44 18.97 1.72
N ALA A 7 0.72 18.85 2.85
CA ALA A 7 -0.68 18.42 2.86
C ALA A 7 -1.61 19.34 2.06
N ILE A 8 -1.23 20.61 1.88
CA ILE A 8 -1.98 21.59 1.08
C ILE A 8 -1.52 21.62 -0.39
N HIS A 9 -0.21 21.49 -0.64
CA HIS A 9 0.38 21.79 -1.95
C HIS A 9 0.88 20.58 -2.74
N ALA A 10 1.15 19.44 -2.10
CA ALA A 10 1.67 18.26 -2.78
C ALA A 10 0.64 17.69 -3.76
N GLY A 11 1.08 17.41 -4.99
CA GLY A 11 0.20 16.92 -6.06
C GLY A 11 -0.85 17.92 -6.56
N GLN A 12 -0.88 19.16 -6.03
CA GLN A 12 -1.81 20.20 -6.43
C GLN A 12 -1.11 21.25 -7.29
N HIS A 13 -1.62 21.45 -8.50
CA HIS A 13 -1.18 22.50 -9.41
C HIS A 13 -2.40 23.24 -9.95
N SER A 14 -2.27 24.53 -10.21
CA SER A 14 -3.35 25.28 -10.84
C SER A 14 -3.69 24.67 -12.20
N ASP A 15 -4.98 24.51 -12.47
CA ASP A 15 -5.46 23.96 -13.74
C ASP A 15 -4.94 24.80 -14.93
N PRO A 16 -4.18 24.23 -15.88
CA PRO A 16 -3.60 24.99 -16.97
C PRO A 16 -4.61 25.65 -17.91
N ALA A 17 -5.84 25.14 -17.97
CA ALA A 17 -6.88 25.67 -18.86
C ALA A 17 -7.63 26.86 -18.27
N THR A 18 -7.86 26.88 -16.96
CA THR A 18 -8.75 27.87 -16.30
C THR A 18 -8.08 28.67 -15.17
N GLY A 19 -6.92 28.22 -14.68
CA GLY A 19 -6.27 28.79 -13.50
C GLY A 19 -6.92 28.37 -12.18
N ALA A 20 -7.85 27.41 -12.17
CA ALA A 20 -8.47 26.91 -10.95
C ALA A 20 -7.39 26.41 -9.97
N VAL A 21 -7.43 26.91 -8.74
CA VAL A 21 -6.43 26.58 -7.70
C VAL A 21 -6.62 25.14 -7.20
N MET A 22 -7.86 24.66 -7.17
CA MET A 22 -8.19 23.29 -6.80
C MET A 22 -8.27 22.40 -8.04
N THR A 23 -7.78 21.17 -7.90
CA THR A 23 -7.93 20.14 -8.94
C THR A 23 -9.41 19.90 -9.26
N PRO A 24 -9.87 20.08 -10.52
CA PRO A 24 -11.25 19.79 -10.89
C PRO A 24 -11.61 18.31 -10.66
N ILE A 25 -12.91 18.05 -10.50
CA ILE A 25 -13.43 16.67 -10.41
C ILE A 25 -13.67 16.15 -11.83
N TYR A 26 -12.83 15.21 -12.28
CA TYR A 26 -12.92 14.62 -13.61
C TYR A 26 -13.89 13.41 -13.62
N GLN A 27 -15.19 13.69 -13.67
CA GLN A 27 -16.24 12.69 -13.90
C GLN A 27 -16.37 12.31 -15.39
N THR A 28 -15.27 11.83 -15.97
CA THR A 28 -15.24 11.25 -17.32
C THR A 28 -14.65 9.85 -17.25
N SER A 29 -15.04 8.97 -18.17
CA SER A 29 -14.48 7.63 -18.30
C SER A 29 -13.29 7.57 -19.27
N THR A 30 -13.26 8.43 -20.30
CA THR A 30 -12.25 8.42 -21.36
C THR A 30 -11.87 9.83 -21.80
N TYR A 31 -10.76 9.93 -22.53
CA TYR A 31 -10.14 11.18 -22.93
C TYR A 31 -9.89 11.17 -24.45
N LYS A 32 -10.02 12.35 -25.07
CA LYS A 32 -9.73 12.50 -26.50
C LYS A 32 -8.24 12.19 -26.76
N GLN A 33 -7.99 11.31 -27.72
CA GLN A 33 -6.65 11.01 -28.26
C GLN A 33 -6.46 11.71 -29.60
N ASP A 34 -5.21 12.07 -29.94
CA ASP A 34 -4.85 12.71 -31.22
C ASP A 34 -4.57 11.68 -32.34
N GLY A 35 -4.71 10.40 -32.02
CA GLY A 35 -4.49 9.26 -32.90
C GLY A 35 -4.22 8.00 -32.06
N VAL A 36 -4.14 6.85 -32.72
CA VAL A 36 -3.82 5.58 -32.04
C VAL A 36 -2.45 5.69 -31.35
N GLY A 37 -2.43 5.46 -30.03
CA GLY A 37 -1.21 5.57 -29.21
C GLY A 37 -0.73 7.01 -28.98
N LYS A 38 -1.51 8.03 -29.35
CA LYS A 38 -1.17 9.45 -29.19
C LYS A 38 -2.08 10.10 -28.13
N GLN A 39 -1.82 9.75 -26.87
CA GLN A 39 -2.55 10.28 -25.72
C GLN A 39 -2.00 11.62 -25.24
N ARG A 40 -2.83 12.37 -24.50
CA ARG A 40 -2.48 13.65 -23.86
C ARG A 40 -2.19 13.50 -22.36
N GLY A 41 -1.71 12.33 -21.96
CA GLY A 41 -1.42 11.95 -20.56
C GLY A 41 -2.47 11.06 -19.91
N TYR A 42 -3.71 11.03 -20.43
CA TYR A 42 -4.76 10.13 -19.98
C TYR A 42 -5.51 9.51 -21.16
N GLU A 43 -5.95 8.27 -21.01
CA GLU A 43 -6.72 7.51 -22.03
C GLU A 43 -8.03 6.97 -21.46
N TYR A 44 -7.96 6.33 -20.29
CA TYR A 44 -9.10 5.71 -19.62
C TYR A 44 -8.98 5.83 -18.10
N SER A 45 -10.06 6.25 -17.44
CA SER A 45 -10.05 6.68 -16.03
C SER A 45 -9.71 5.58 -15.03
N ARG A 46 -9.89 4.30 -15.38
CA ARG A 46 -9.41 3.19 -14.54
C ARG A 46 -7.87 3.19 -14.48
N THR A 47 -7.21 3.38 -15.62
CA THR A 47 -5.73 3.41 -15.71
C THR A 47 -5.18 4.69 -15.09
N GLY A 48 -5.78 5.85 -15.40
CA GLY A 48 -5.36 7.13 -14.85
C GLY A 48 -6.47 8.17 -14.94
N ASN A 49 -6.62 8.98 -13.90
CA ASN A 49 -7.60 10.06 -13.81
C ASN A 49 -6.96 11.26 -13.09
N PRO A 50 -7.06 12.50 -13.60
CA PRO A 50 -6.36 13.64 -13.00
C PRO A 50 -6.71 13.91 -11.53
N THR A 51 -7.97 13.73 -11.14
CA THR A 51 -8.39 13.91 -9.74
C THR A 51 -7.74 12.86 -8.84
N ARG A 52 -7.69 11.60 -9.28
CA ARG A 52 -7.02 10.52 -8.54
C ARG A 52 -5.50 10.70 -8.52
N ALA A 53 -4.90 11.09 -9.63
CA ALA A 53 -3.47 11.31 -9.74
C ALA A 53 -2.97 12.41 -8.78
N ALA A 54 -3.78 13.47 -8.58
CA ALA A 54 -3.48 14.51 -7.60
C ALA A 54 -3.46 13.97 -6.16
N LEU A 55 -4.42 13.10 -5.80
CA LEU A 55 -4.44 12.40 -4.50
C LEU A 55 -3.25 11.46 -4.34
N GLU A 56 -2.98 10.63 -5.35
CA GLU A 56 -1.88 9.68 -5.40
C GLU A 56 -0.51 10.36 -5.25
N ALA A 57 -0.31 11.50 -5.91
CA ALA A 57 0.90 12.30 -5.76
C ALA A 57 1.00 12.96 -4.37
N CYS A 58 -0.10 13.42 -3.80
CA CYS A 58 -0.12 14.01 -2.46
C CYS A 58 0.29 12.97 -1.41
N ILE A 59 -0.36 11.81 -1.38
CA ILE A 59 -0.07 10.76 -0.38
C ILE A 59 1.37 10.23 -0.51
N ALA A 60 1.89 10.11 -1.73
CA ALA A 60 3.29 9.73 -1.96
C ALA A 60 4.26 10.70 -1.27
N VAL A 61 4.04 12.01 -1.42
CA VAL A 61 4.88 13.02 -0.79
C VAL A 61 4.74 13.03 0.73
N LEU A 62 3.52 12.84 1.25
CA LEU A 62 3.27 12.81 2.69
C LEU A 62 3.95 11.62 3.39
N GLU A 63 3.98 10.47 2.74
CA GLU A 63 4.65 9.26 3.23
C GLU A 63 6.15 9.20 2.86
N GLY A 64 6.68 10.21 2.16
CA GLY A 64 8.05 10.19 1.64
C GLY A 64 8.30 9.08 0.59
N GLY A 65 7.23 8.53 0.01
CA GLY A 65 7.26 7.51 -1.01
C GLY A 65 7.49 8.06 -2.42
N GLN A 66 7.84 7.18 -3.36
CA GLN A 66 8.04 7.54 -4.77
C GLN A 66 6.73 7.61 -5.56
N SER A 67 5.69 6.91 -5.10
CA SER A 67 4.40 6.78 -5.79
C SER A 67 3.30 6.46 -4.79
N GLY A 68 2.08 6.88 -5.12
CA GLY A 68 0.86 6.55 -4.38
C GLY A 68 -0.13 5.87 -5.31
N LEU A 69 -0.97 5.00 -4.76
CA LEU A 69 -2.00 4.28 -5.49
C LEU A 69 -3.29 4.35 -4.69
N ALA A 70 -4.36 4.87 -5.28
CA ALA A 70 -5.65 4.99 -4.62
C ALA A 70 -6.59 3.85 -5.03
N PHE A 71 -7.14 3.16 -4.05
CA PHE A 71 -8.02 2.00 -4.22
C PHE A 71 -9.44 2.28 -3.72
N ALA A 72 -10.38 1.41 -4.10
CA ALA A 72 -11.78 1.54 -3.68
C ALA A 72 -12.00 1.32 -2.18
N SER A 73 -11.07 0.65 -1.49
CA SER A 73 -11.07 0.41 -0.05
C SER A 73 -9.68 -0.02 0.42
N GLY A 74 -9.44 -0.01 1.74
CA GLY A 74 -8.24 -0.61 2.33
C GLY A 74 -8.09 -2.09 1.96
N MET A 75 -9.19 -2.84 1.97
CA MET A 75 -9.18 -4.25 1.55
C MET A 75 -8.81 -4.44 0.07
N ALA A 76 -9.19 -3.52 -0.81
CA ALA A 76 -8.77 -3.56 -2.22
C ALA A 76 -7.28 -3.25 -2.39
N ALA A 77 -6.71 -2.39 -1.52
CA ALA A 77 -5.27 -2.16 -1.46
C ALA A 77 -4.54 -3.43 -0.97
N THR A 78 -4.98 -4.02 0.15
CA THR A 78 -4.43 -5.29 0.68
C THR A 78 -4.51 -6.42 -0.36
N ASP A 79 -5.66 -6.60 -1.01
CA ASP A 79 -5.82 -7.60 -2.08
C ASP A 79 -4.84 -7.37 -3.23
N THR A 80 -4.66 -6.11 -3.66
CA THR A 80 -3.73 -5.78 -4.74
C THR A 80 -2.28 -6.05 -4.34
N VAL A 81 -1.90 -5.76 -3.10
CA VAL A 81 -0.55 -6.03 -2.57
C VAL A 81 -0.27 -7.54 -2.51
N LEU A 82 -1.24 -8.35 -2.09
CA LEU A 82 -1.07 -9.82 -2.06
C LEU A 82 -0.90 -10.43 -3.46
N ARG A 83 -1.44 -9.80 -4.52
CA ARG A 83 -1.26 -10.26 -5.91
C ARG A 83 0.17 -10.11 -6.42
N LEU A 84 1.08 -9.47 -5.67
CA LEU A 84 2.51 -9.46 -5.96
C LEU A 84 3.16 -10.84 -5.70
N LEU A 85 2.49 -11.69 -4.94
CA LEU A 85 2.97 -13.01 -4.53
C LEU A 85 2.50 -14.10 -5.48
N ALA A 86 3.25 -15.20 -5.54
CA ALA A 86 2.94 -16.40 -6.29
C ALA A 86 2.46 -17.53 -5.36
N PRO A 87 1.67 -18.50 -5.87
CA PRO A 87 1.36 -19.71 -5.11
C PRO A 87 2.63 -20.40 -4.59
N GLY A 88 2.63 -20.76 -3.31
CA GLY A 88 3.79 -21.30 -2.58
C GLY A 88 4.56 -20.25 -1.78
N ASP A 89 4.34 -18.95 -2.03
CA ASP A 89 4.93 -17.89 -1.22
C ASP A 89 4.28 -17.83 0.16
N HIS A 90 5.09 -17.50 1.16
CA HIS A 90 4.69 -17.38 2.54
C HIS A 90 4.66 -15.91 3.00
N VAL A 91 3.60 -15.57 3.74
CA VAL A 91 3.41 -14.29 4.42
C VAL A 91 3.48 -14.52 5.94
N LEU A 92 4.39 -13.81 6.61
CA LEU A 92 4.43 -13.73 8.07
C LEU A 92 3.66 -12.47 8.51
N ALA A 93 2.61 -12.61 9.31
CA ALA A 93 1.80 -11.48 9.75
C ALA A 93 1.75 -11.37 11.27
N GLY A 94 1.36 -10.19 11.78
CA GLY A 94 1.01 -10.03 13.19
C GLY A 94 -0.16 -10.91 13.59
N ASN A 95 -0.12 -11.46 14.81
CA ASN A 95 -1.25 -12.18 15.42
C ASN A 95 -2.40 -11.27 15.87
N ASP A 96 -2.15 -9.97 15.92
CA ASP A 96 -3.11 -8.91 16.22
C ASP A 96 -3.14 -7.92 15.06
N ILE A 97 -4.07 -8.15 14.13
CA ILE A 97 -4.29 -7.36 12.91
C ILE A 97 -5.78 -7.20 12.69
N TYR A 98 -6.16 -6.21 11.88
CA TYR A 98 -7.55 -6.01 11.48
C TYR A 98 -8.18 -7.32 10.98
N GLY A 99 -9.34 -7.68 11.55
CA GLY A 99 -10.00 -8.97 11.26
C GLY A 99 -10.39 -9.17 9.78
N GLY A 100 -10.54 -8.08 9.01
CA GLY A 100 -10.71 -8.17 7.55
C GLY A 100 -9.44 -8.65 6.83
N THR A 101 -8.27 -8.22 7.28
CA THR A 101 -6.95 -8.65 6.77
C THR A 101 -6.75 -10.14 7.04
N PHE A 102 -6.95 -10.59 8.27
CA PHE A 102 -6.89 -12.02 8.62
C PHE A 102 -7.86 -12.85 7.78
N ARG A 103 -9.11 -12.40 7.61
CA ARG A 103 -10.12 -13.10 6.81
C ARG A 103 -9.70 -13.22 5.35
N LEU A 104 -9.15 -12.16 4.76
CA LEU A 104 -8.66 -12.18 3.37
C LEU A 104 -7.51 -13.19 3.22
N PHE A 105 -6.56 -13.19 4.16
CA PHE A 105 -5.43 -14.13 4.15
C PHE A 105 -5.91 -15.58 4.27
N ASP A 106 -6.69 -15.88 5.31
CA ASP A 106 -7.03 -17.24 5.70
C ASP A 106 -8.14 -17.86 4.84
N LYS A 107 -9.17 -17.08 4.50
CA LYS A 107 -10.37 -17.60 3.81
C LYS A 107 -10.30 -17.45 2.30
N GLU A 108 -9.53 -16.47 1.79
CA GLU A 108 -9.41 -16.23 0.35
C GLU A 108 -8.04 -16.60 -0.20
N TYR A 109 -6.91 -16.16 0.37
CA TYR A 109 -5.62 -16.38 -0.29
C TYR A 109 -4.98 -17.74 -0.01
N ARG A 110 -5.27 -18.39 1.12
CA ARG A 110 -4.84 -19.79 1.35
C ARG A 110 -5.31 -20.75 0.25
N ARG A 111 -6.55 -20.59 -0.23
CA ARG A 111 -7.10 -21.42 -1.33
C ARG A 111 -6.47 -21.11 -2.70
N TYR A 112 -5.80 -19.97 -2.85
CA TYR A 112 -5.00 -19.62 -4.03
C TYR A 112 -3.53 -20.02 -3.89
N GLY A 113 -3.17 -20.72 -2.80
CA GLY A 113 -1.85 -21.31 -2.61
C GLY A 113 -0.86 -20.43 -1.86
N LEU A 114 -1.27 -19.29 -1.27
CA LEU A 114 -0.40 -18.56 -0.35
C LEU A 114 -0.37 -19.23 1.03
N GLU A 115 0.80 -19.24 1.65
CA GLU A 115 0.98 -19.72 3.02
C GLU A 115 0.99 -18.55 3.99
N PHE A 116 0.40 -18.73 5.18
CA PHE A 116 0.39 -17.70 6.22
C PHE A 116 0.78 -18.29 7.57
N SER A 117 1.58 -17.55 8.32
CA SER A 117 1.80 -17.74 9.75
C SER A 117 1.66 -16.42 10.50
N TYR A 118 1.38 -16.52 11.80
CA TYR A 118 1.05 -15.39 12.65
C TYR A 118 1.92 -15.43 13.91
N VAL A 119 2.56 -14.31 14.23
CA VAL A 119 3.45 -14.18 15.40
C VAL A 119 3.16 -12.88 16.13
N ASP A 120 3.60 -12.78 17.39
CA ASP A 120 3.64 -11.50 18.08
C ASP A 120 4.78 -10.65 17.48
N THR A 121 4.42 -9.58 16.75
CA THR A 121 5.41 -8.71 16.07
C THR A 121 6.04 -7.69 17.01
N THR A 122 5.58 -7.59 18.27
CA THR A 122 6.27 -6.81 19.32
C THR A 122 7.53 -7.52 19.80
N ASP A 123 7.61 -8.85 19.61
CA ASP A 123 8.76 -9.69 19.91
C ASP A 123 9.53 -10.02 18.63
N THR A 124 10.62 -9.29 18.41
CA THR A 124 11.47 -9.45 17.21
C THR A 124 12.08 -10.85 17.07
N ALA A 125 12.26 -11.58 18.17
CA ALA A 125 12.76 -12.96 18.12
C ALA A 125 11.72 -13.92 17.53
N GLN A 126 10.42 -13.67 17.79
CA GLN A 126 9.35 -14.44 17.15
C GLN A 126 9.22 -14.12 15.66
N VAL A 127 9.47 -12.86 15.28
CA VAL A 127 9.53 -12.49 13.86
C VAL A 127 10.65 -13.27 13.16
N GLU A 128 11.86 -13.26 13.71
CA GLU A 128 13.01 -14.00 13.16
C GLU A 128 12.72 -15.50 13.05
N ALA A 129 12.20 -16.12 14.12
CA ALA A 129 11.87 -17.54 14.14
C ALA A 129 10.71 -17.93 13.20
N GLY A 130 9.83 -16.98 12.87
CA GLY A 130 8.70 -17.17 11.96
C GLY A 130 9.07 -17.11 10.48
N LEU A 131 10.25 -16.59 10.14
CA LEU A 131 10.74 -16.53 8.76
C LEU A 131 11.04 -17.93 8.22
N ARG A 132 10.70 -18.13 6.94
CA ARG A 132 10.87 -19.38 6.20
C ARG A 132 11.61 -19.10 4.91
N ALA A 133 12.19 -20.14 4.30
CA ALA A 133 12.86 -20.02 2.99
C ALA A 133 11.95 -19.45 1.88
N ASN A 134 10.63 -19.73 1.95
CA ASN A 134 9.62 -19.20 1.04
C ASN A 134 8.92 -17.93 1.54
N THR A 135 9.34 -17.30 2.65
CA THR A 135 8.79 -16.00 3.06
C THR A 135 9.11 -14.94 2.00
N ARG A 136 8.07 -14.27 1.49
CA ARG A 136 8.18 -13.18 0.51
C ARG A 136 7.52 -11.89 0.97
N MET A 137 6.74 -11.94 2.05
CA MET A 137 6.14 -10.75 2.65
C MET A 137 6.08 -10.87 4.17
N VAL A 138 6.33 -9.77 4.86
CA VAL A 138 6.01 -9.58 6.27
C VAL A 138 4.97 -8.46 6.38
N TRP A 139 3.84 -8.73 7.03
CA TRP A 139 2.73 -7.79 7.18
C TRP A 139 2.62 -7.31 8.64
N LEU A 140 2.87 -6.03 8.85
CA LEU A 140 2.76 -5.36 10.14
C LEU A 140 1.54 -4.44 10.17
N GLU A 141 0.98 -4.27 11.37
CA GLU A 141 0.05 -3.20 11.72
C GLU A 141 0.57 -2.60 13.04
N THR A 142 0.77 -1.29 13.10
CA THR A 142 1.32 -0.65 14.31
C THR A 142 0.92 0.83 14.38
N PRO A 143 0.20 1.27 15.43
CA PRO A 143 -0.41 0.45 16.48
C PRO A 143 -1.45 -0.55 15.94
N THR A 144 -1.54 -1.74 16.52
CA THR A 144 -2.49 -2.78 16.08
C THR A 144 -3.95 -2.44 16.45
N ASN A 145 -4.90 -2.93 15.67
CA ASN A 145 -6.32 -2.92 16.02
C ASN A 145 -6.77 -4.30 16.55
N PRO A 146 -7.31 -4.42 17.79
CA PRO A 146 -7.77 -3.33 18.65
C PRO A 146 -6.85 -2.99 19.83
N LEU A 147 -5.78 -3.76 20.08
CA LEU A 147 -5.02 -3.68 21.34
C LEU A 147 -3.96 -2.57 21.37
N LEU A 148 -3.71 -1.91 20.23
CA LEU A 148 -2.73 -0.84 20.07
C LEU A 148 -1.29 -1.27 20.40
N ASN A 149 -0.96 -2.53 20.12
CA ASN A 149 0.40 -3.04 20.26
C ASN A 149 1.31 -2.33 19.26
N VAL A 150 2.55 -2.04 19.68
CA VAL A 150 3.52 -1.30 18.85
C VAL A 150 4.66 -2.23 18.46
N SER A 151 4.91 -2.33 17.15
CA SER A 151 6.04 -3.08 16.59
C SER A 151 7.14 -2.11 16.17
N ASP A 152 8.41 -2.44 16.47
CA ASP A 152 9.55 -1.66 15.99
C ASP A 152 9.81 -1.98 14.50
N ILE A 153 9.30 -1.10 13.63
CA ILE A 153 9.42 -1.23 12.17
C ILE A 153 10.88 -1.32 11.73
N GLN A 154 11.78 -0.54 12.33
CA GLN A 154 13.18 -0.51 11.91
C GLN A 154 13.89 -1.82 12.27
N SER A 155 13.67 -2.32 13.49
CA SER A 155 14.24 -3.60 13.93
C SER A 155 13.70 -4.77 13.10
N VAL A 156 12.38 -4.81 12.85
CA VAL A 156 11.77 -5.83 11.99
C VAL A 156 12.31 -5.75 10.56
N ALA A 157 12.42 -4.56 9.97
CA ALA A 157 12.99 -4.39 8.64
C ALA A 157 14.42 -4.92 8.56
N GLY A 158 15.24 -4.69 9.59
CA GLY A 158 16.60 -5.21 9.68
C GLY A 158 16.63 -6.74 9.64
N ILE A 159 15.81 -7.41 10.44
CA ILE A 159 15.72 -8.87 10.52
C ILE A 159 15.23 -9.46 9.18
N VAL A 160 14.15 -8.90 8.64
CA VAL A 160 13.52 -9.38 7.41
C VAL A 160 14.48 -9.30 6.22
N HIS A 161 15.14 -8.17 6.02
CA HIS A 161 16.06 -7.98 4.89
C HIS A 161 17.41 -8.68 5.10
N ALA A 162 17.84 -8.94 6.35
CA ALA A 162 19.00 -9.78 6.63
C ALA A 162 18.74 -11.26 6.27
N HIS A 163 17.52 -11.74 6.49
CA HIS A 163 17.11 -13.09 6.09
C HIS A 163 16.96 -13.20 4.57
N ASN A 164 16.26 -12.25 3.94
CA ASN A 164 16.16 -12.15 2.48
C ASN A 164 15.82 -10.72 2.07
N ALA A 165 16.74 -10.05 1.39
CA ALA A 165 16.64 -8.66 0.95
C ALA A 165 15.47 -8.39 -0.02
N ASP A 166 14.95 -9.42 -0.71
CA ASP A 166 13.83 -9.30 -1.63
C ASP A 166 12.45 -9.47 -0.93
N THR A 167 12.43 -9.73 0.38
CA THR A 167 11.18 -9.86 1.14
C THR A 167 10.52 -8.51 1.32
N LEU A 168 9.24 -8.39 0.92
CA LEU A 168 8.48 -7.17 1.10
C LEU A 168 8.09 -6.97 2.58
N LEU A 169 8.45 -5.84 3.18
CA LEU A 169 7.89 -5.39 4.45
C LEU A 169 6.71 -4.44 4.17
N VAL A 170 5.51 -4.84 4.58
CA VAL A 170 4.29 -4.03 4.46
C VAL A 170 3.86 -3.58 5.84
N VAL A 171 3.57 -2.28 5.97
CA VAL A 171 3.04 -1.69 7.21
C VAL A 171 1.68 -1.08 6.92
N ASP A 172 0.63 -1.60 7.55
CA ASP A 172 -0.67 -0.95 7.60
C ASP A 172 -0.58 0.21 8.61
N ASN A 173 -0.52 1.43 8.07
CA ASN A 173 -0.34 2.68 8.82
C ASN A 173 -1.67 3.38 9.11
N THR A 174 -2.82 2.69 9.05
CA THR A 174 -4.14 3.32 9.15
C THR A 174 -4.38 4.07 10.45
N PHE A 175 -3.75 3.67 11.57
CA PHE A 175 -3.99 4.23 12.89
C PHE A 175 -3.10 5.44 13.27
N ALA A 176 -1.95 5.62 12.62
CA ALA A 176 -0.91 6.55 13.08
C ALA A 176 -1.12 8.01 12.61
#